data_AF-A0A955VV90-F1
#
_entry.id   AF-A0A955VV90-F1
#
_cell.length_a   1.000
_cell.length_b   1.000
_cell.length_c   1.000
_cell.angle_alpha   90.00
_cell.angle_beta   90.00
_cell.angle_gamma   90.00
#
_symmetry.space_group_name_H-M   'P 1'
#
loop_
_entity.id
_entity.type
_entity.pdbx_description
1 polymer ?
#
loop_
_entity_poly.entity_id
_entity_poly.type
_entity_poly.pdbx_seq_one_letter_code
_entity_poly.pdbx_strand_id
1 'polypeptide(L)'
;MGLITGLGLIAALFGPPGKAGALSAVELNGERTEVHWSDGDSFKFKTGRFKGVGTRLMGYNSLESYGPVHAWGEFTGEELYQLAKNARFEASSQVWKCTTNPDNRDHYGRLLVLCPDLIVHMVSVGAGHLMAVDEEPLPKAVEAQKAAIAAKKGMWAKGVPERIITSLHSADEEPGKQPYNRLADPLTGKSEQVFHNDTYAECQTVCMNGACMLYVPFKKRYGRNRSACLSWGKGARVPGAAAVAPPSGAVEPAEPE
;
A
#
# COMPACT_ATOMS: atom_id res chain seq x y z
N MET A 1 37.76 37.04 17.90
CA MET A 1 37.01 36.44 16.77
C MET A 1 37.36 34.98 16.70
N GLY A 2 36.46 34.10 17.17
CA GLY A 2 36.64 32.65 17.11
C GLY A 2 35.27 32.00 17.03
N LEU A 3 34.95 31.47 15.85
CA LEU A 3 33.68 30.83 15.50
C LEU A 3 33.41 29.61 16.40
N ILE A 4 32.24 29.58 17.02
CA ILE A 4 31.67 28.35 17.60
C ILE A 4 30.93 27.63 16.47
N THR A 5 31.48 26.52 16.00
CA THR A 5 30.83 25.59 15.09
C THR A 5 29.72 24.84 15.82
N GLY A 6 28.47 25.18 15.49
CA GLY A 6 27.29 24.46 15.94
C GLY A 6 27.19 23.10 15.25
N LEU A 7 27.39 22.02 16.01
CA LEU A 7 27.00 20.68 15.60
C LEU A 7 25.46 20.63 15.57
N GLY A 8 24.90 20.53 14.37
CA GLY A 8 23.47 20.33 14.14
C GLY A 8 23.02 18.98 14.67
N LEU A 9 22.08 19.01 15.60
CA LEU A 9 21.35 17.86 16.10
C LEU A 9 20.39 17.39 15.00
N ILE A 10 20.72 16.33 14.27
CA ILE A 10 19.76 15.65 13.38
C ILE A 10 18.81 14.88 14.28
N ALA A 11 17.63 15.45 14.52
CA ALA A 11 16.56 14.79 15.23
C ALA A 11 16.08 13.56 14.44
N ALA A 12 16.09 12.41 15.09
CA ALA A 12 15.59 11.15 14.55
C ALA A 12 14.10 11.26 14.19
N LEU A 13 13.79 11.19 12.89
CA LEU A 13 12.42 11.19 12.35
C LEU A 13 11.70 9.85 12.53
N PHE A 14 12.30 8.90 13.25
CA PHE A 14 11.73 7.58 13.47
C PHE A 14 11.76 7.30 14.96
N GLY A 15 10.60 7.44 15.60
CA GLY A 15 10.39 6.89 16.94
C GLY A 15 10.68 5.38 16.93
N PRO A 16 11.13 4.80 18.05
CA PRO A 16 11.38 3.36 18.11
C PRO A 16 10.10 2.59 17.72
N PRO A 17 10.21 1.45 17.03
CA PRO A 17 9.06 0.61 16.73
C PRO A 17 8.37 0.26 18.06
N GLY A 18 7.06 0.53 18.13
CA GLY A 18 6.26 0.14 19.30
C GLY A 18 6.50 -1.34 19.59
N LYS A 19 6.78 -1.67 20.86
CA LYS A 19 6.79 -3.07 21.30
C LYS A 19 5.46 -3.70 20.88
N ALA A 20 5.50 -4.88 20.25
CA ALA A 20 4.31 -5.66 19.92
C ALA A 20 3.56 -5.99 21.21
N GLY A 21 2.64 -5.11 21.60
CA GLY A 21 1.88 -5.17 22.84
C GLY A 21 0.47 -5.63 22.52
N ALA A 22 0.26 -6.95 22.62
CA ALA A 22 -1.00 -7.57 23.04
C ALA A 22 -2.32 -6.79 22.83
N LEU A 23 -2.75 -6.56 21.58
CA LEU A 23 -4.17 -6.53 21.20
C LEU A 23 -4.35 -7.09 19.78
N SER A 24 -4.57 -8.39 19.74
CA SER A 24 -4.77 -9.19 18.52
C SER A 24 -6.25 -9.54 18.39
N ALA A 25 -7.13 -8.54 18.36
CA ALA A 25 -8.58 -8.76 18.27
C ALA A 25 -9.31 -7.65 17.50
N VAL A 26 -10.46 -8.00 16.96
CA VAL A 26 -11.46 -7.08 16.38
C VAL A 26 -12.82 -7.39 17.00
N GLU A 27 -13.72 -6.41 17.02
CA GLU A 27 -15.14 -6.65 17.27
C GLU A 27 -15.84 -6.87 15.92
N LEU A 28 -16.00 -8.13 15.53
CA LEU A 28 -16.56 -8.52 14.23
C LEU A 28 -18.06 -8.80 14.37
N ASN A 29 -18.90 -8.02 13.69
CA ASN A 29 -20.37 -8.14 13.77
C ASN A 29 -20.88 -8.14 15.22
N GLY A 30 -20.25 -7.36 16.10
CA GLY A 30 -20.58 -7.27 17.53
C GLY A 30 -19.92 -8.33 18.43
N GLU A 31 -19.16 -9.28 17.87
CA GLU A 31 -18.46 -10.31 18.64
C GLU A 31 -16.94 -10.08 18.65
N ARG A 32 -16.34 -10.09 19.84
CA ARG A 32 -14.89 -10.01 19.99
C ARG A 32 -14.23 -11.27 19.42
N THR A 33 -13.44 -11.11 18.37
CA THR A 33 -12.75 -12.20 17.66
C THR A 33 -11.24 -11.98 17.69
N GLU A 34 -10.46 -13.00 18.04
CA GLU A 34 -9.00 -12.93 18.01
C GLU A 34 -8.47 -13.08 16.59
N VAL A 35 -7.44 -12.30 16.24
CA VAL A 35 -6.87 -12.21 14.89
C VAL A 35 -5.34 -12.18 14.92
N HIS A 36 -4.71 -12.38 13.78
CA HIS A 36 -3.29 -12.11 13.58
C HIS A 36 -3.10 -11.26 12.34
N TRP A 37 -2.63 -10.04 12.52
CA TRP A 37 -2.31 -9.10 11.45
C TRP A 37 -1.06 -9.56 10.68
N SER A 38 -1.21 -9.79 9.37
CA SER A 38 -0.07 -10.08 8.48
C SER A 38 0.65 -8.80 8.06
N ASP A 39 -0.12 -7.74 7.85
CA ASP A 39 0.26 -6.40 7.43
C ASP A 39 -0.80 -5.40 7.94
N GLY A 40 -0.91 -4.21 7.35
CA GLY A 40 -1.86 -3.19 7.78
C GLY A 40 -3.30 -3.33 7.24
N ASP A 41 -3.57 -4.22 6.29
CA ASP A 41 -4.91 -4.40 5.70
C ASP A 41 -5.41 -5.85 5.65
N SER A 42 -4.57 -6.80 6.04
CA SER A 42 -4.89 -8.22 6.08
C SER A 42 -4.58 -8.80 7.47
N PHE A 43 -5.49 -9.66 7.91
CA PHE A 43 -5.30 -10.48 9.10
C PHE A 43 -5.90 -11.87 8.91
N LYS A 44 -5.61 -12.76 9.85
CA LYS A 44 -6.16 -14.12 9.88
C LYS A 44 -6.88 -14.37 11.19
N PHE A 45 -8.12 -14.85 11.13
CA PHE A 45 -8.88 -15.17 12.34
C PHE A 45 -8.23 -16.33 13.11
N LYS A 46 -8.16 -16.20 14.44
CA LYS A 46 -7.62 -17.22 15.37
C LYS A 46 -8.72 -17.95 16.12
N THR A 47 -9.85 -17.30 16.33
CA THR A 47 -11.03 -17.84 17.00
C THR A 47 -12.30 -17.58 16.17
N GLY A 48 -13.45 -18.04 16.67
CA GLY A 48 -14.76 -17.81 16.06
C GLY A 48 -15.03 -18.63 14.79
N ARG A 49 -16.19 -18.36 14.18
CA ARG A 49 -16.71 -19.06 12.98
C ARG A 49 -15.75 -19.06 11.79
N PHE A 50 -14.91 -18.03 11.68
CA PHE A 50 -14.01 -17.84 10.55
C PHE A 50 -12.56 -18.26 10.84
N LYS A 51 -12.30 -19.00 11.92
CA LYS A 51 -10.96 -19.43 12.32
C LYS A 51 -10.15 -19.96 11.13
N GLY A 52 -8.94 -19.41 10.94
CA GLY A 52 -8.03 -19.79 9.87
C GLY A 52 -8.32 -19.14 8.51
N VAL A 53 -9.42 -18.39 8.35
CA VAL A 53 -9.69 -17.61 7.15
C VAL A 53 -8.88 -16.32 7.17
N GLY A 54 -8.26 -15.98 6.04
CA GLY A 54 -7.58 -14.69 5.84
C GLY A 54 -8.57 -13.60 5.40
N THR A 55 -8.23 -12.34 5.66
CA THR A 55 -9.10 -11.20 5.38
C THR A 55 -8.42 -10.16 4.50
N ARG A 56 -9.23 -9.26 3.95
CA ARG A 56 -8.79 -8.03 3.33
C ARG A 56 -9.71 -6.90 3.80
N LEU A 57 -9.11 -5.80 4.25
CA LEU A 57 -9.82 -4.59 4.63
C LEU A 57 -10.38 -3.91 3.36
N MET A 58 -11.67 -3.61 3.37
CA MET A 58 -12.34 -2.92 2.26
C MET A 58 -11.99 -1.43 2.24
N GLY A 59 -11.95 -0.82 1.06
CA GLY A 59 -11.71 0.62 0.88
C GLY A 59 -10.32 1.14 1.28
N TYR A 60 -9.39 0.27 1.69
CA TYR A 60 -8.05 0.64 2.16
C TYR A 60 -6.99 -0.35 1.67
N ASN A 61 -5.79 0.16 1.43
CA ASN A 61 -4.62 -0.61 1.06
C ASN A 61 -3.38 -0.10 1.80
N SER A 62 -2.68 -1.00 2.47
CA SER A 62 -1.29 -0.78 2.86
C SER A 62 -0.41 -0.95 1.63
N LEU A 63 0.76 -0.34 1.64
CA LEU A 63 1.75 -0.62 0.60
C LEU A 63 2.16 -2.09 0.62
N GLU A 64 2.60 -2.58 -0.54
CA GLU A 64 2.94 -3.99 -0.69
C GLU A 64 4.10 -4.39 0.22
N SER A 65 3.87 -5.44 1.01
CA SER A 65 4.79 -5.89 2.06
C SER A 65 5.65 -7.11 1.67
N TYR A 66 5.70 -7.42 0.36
CA TYR A 66 6.52 -8.50 -0.19
C TYR A 66 7.90 -8.04 -0.68
N GLY A 67 8.23 -6.75 -0.60
CA GLY A 67 9.56 -6.22 -0.88
C GLY A 67 9.54 -4.70 -1.15
N PRO A 68 10.71 -4.10 -1.42
CA PRO A 68 10.87 -2.67 -1.72
C PRO A 68 10.37 -2.32 -3.12
N VAL A 69 9.08 -2.51 -3.38
CA VAL A 69 8.54 -2.43 -4.74
C VAL A 69 8.01 -1.06 -5.11
N HIS A 70 7.58 -0.23 -4.16
CA HIS A 70 7.03 1.09 -4.47
C HIS A 70 8.10 2.17 -4.43
N ALA A 71 7.96 3.24 -5.23
CA ALA A 71 8.74 4.48 -5.08
C ALA A 71 7.97 5.68 -5.64
N TRP A 72 8.10 6.85 -5.00
CA TRP A 72 7.64 8.15 -5.52
C TRP A 72 8.32 9.28 -4.77
N GLY A 73 8.28 10.49 -5.34
CA GLY A 73 8.95 11.65 -4.76
C GLY A 73 10.42 11.33 -4.44
N GLU A 74 10.84 11.64 -3.22
CA GLU A 74 12.19 11.34 -2.72
C GLU A 74 12.25 10.05 -1.88
N PHE A 75 11.16 9.27 -1.83
CA PHE A 75 11.21 7.97 -1.18
C PHE A 75 11.99 6.96 -2.00
N THR A 76 12.85 6.21 -1.32
CA THR A 76 13.35 4.94 -1.85
C THR A 76 12.32 3.83 -1.59
N GLY A 77 12.37 2.75 -2.37
CA GLY A 77 11.49 1.61 -2.11
C GLY A 77 11.75 0.90 -0.78
N GLU A 78 12.94 1.03 -0.22
CA GLU A 78 13.26 0.53 1.12
C GLU A 78 12.47 1.27 2.21
N GLU A 79 12.42 2.59 2.13
CA GLU A 79 11.71 3.43 3.10
C GLU A 79 10.20 3.16 3.07
N LEU A 80 9.61 3.09 1.88
CA LEU A 80 8.19 2.75 1.73
C LEU A 80 7.88 1.33 2.18
N TYR A 81 8.80 0.39 1.94
CA TYR A 81 8.63 -0.97 2.41
C TYR A 81 8.71 -1.08 3.94
N GLN A 82 9.54 -0.29 4.61
CA GLN A 82 9.53 -0.22 6.07
C GLN A 82 8.22 0.35 6.61
N LEU A 83 7.66 1.38 5.98
CA LEU A 83 6.32 1.87 6.31
C LEU A 83 5.27 0.75 6.13
N ALA A 84 5.30 0.02 5.02
CA ALA A 84 4.43 -1.14 4.77
C ALA A 84 4.53 -2.20 5.88
N LYS A 85 5.74 -2.52 6.33
CA LYS A 85 5.98 -3.50 7.40
C LYS A 85 5.47 -3.02 8.76
N ASN A 86 5.51 -1.71 9.00
CA ASN A 86 5.11 -1.12 10.27
C ASN A 86 3.60 -0.87 10.36
N ALA A 87 2.88 -0.79 9.25
CA ALA A 87 1.43 -0.59 9.22
C ALA A 87 0.65 -1.59 10.09
N ARG A 88 1.13 -2.84 10.21
CA ARG A 88 0.50 -3.84 11.10
C ARG A 88 0.44 -3.42 12.58
N PHE A 89 1.39 -2.61 13.04
CA PHE A 89 1.43 -2.16 14.44
C PHE A 89 0.35 -1.10 14.71
N GLU A 90 0.06 -0.26 13.71
CA GLU A 90 -1.08 0.66 13.75
C GLU A 90 -2.40 -0.12 13.74
N ALA A 91 -2.51 -1.12 12.85
CA ALA A 91 -3.69 -1.97 12.78
C ALA A 91 -3.91 -2.78 14.07
N SER A 92 -2.84 -3.22 14.74
CA SER A 92 -2.91 -3.96 16.00
C SER A 92 -2.88 -3.09 17.26
N SER A 93 -2.95 -1.76 17.13
CA SER A 93 -2.80 -0.84 18.27
C SER A 93 -3.99 -0.89 19.24
N GLN A 94 -5.18 -1.25 18.75
CA GLN A 94 -6.40 -1.37 19.53
C GLN A 94 -7.40 -2.33 18.88
N VAL A 95 -8.54 -2.52 19.54
CA VAL A 95 -9.65 -3.32 19.00
C VAL A 95 -10.57 -2.45 18.17
N TRP A 96 -10.76 -2.83 16.92
CA TRP A 96 -11.57 -2.10 15.96
C TRP A 96 -12.93 -2.76 15.76
N LYS A 97 -13.96 -1.95 15.60
CA LYS A 97 -15.29 -2.42 15.19
C LYS A 97 -15.29 -2.68 13.70
N CYS A 98 -15.70 -3.88 13.35
CA CYS A 98 -15.64 -4.40 12.00
C CYS A 98 -16.93 -5.13 11.64
N THR A 99 -17.29 -5.11 10.38
CA THR A 99 -18.39 -5.89 9.83
C THR A 99 -17.93 -6.74 8.65
N THR A 100 -18.62 -7.85 8.44
CA THR A 100 -18.38 -8.71 7.28
C THR A 100 -19.63 -9.51 6.92
N ASN A 101 -19.76 -9.84 5.64
CA ASN A 101 -20.73 -10.81 5.13
C ASN A 101 -19.95 -12.10 4.75
N PRO A 102 -20.34 -13.29 5.25
CA PRO A 102 -19.68 -14.57 4.93
C PRO A 102 -19.49 -14.86 3.43
N ASP A 103 -20.39 -14.33 2.60
CA ASP A 103 -20.40 -14.54 1.14
C ASP A 103 -19.53 -13.51 0.40
N ASN A 104 -19.08 -12.46 1.09
CA ASN A 104 -18.27 -11.41 0.47
C ASN A 104 -16.78 -11.76 0.54
N ARG A 105 -16.23 -12.20 -0.58
CA ARG A 105 -14.83 -12.65 -0.71
C ARG A 105 -14.17 -12.06 -1.92
N ASP A 106 -12.86 -11.85 -1.83
CA ASP A 106 -12.06 -11.53 -3.00
C ASP A 106 -11.73 -12.78 -3.85
N HIS A 107 -11.08 -12.56 -4.98
CA HIS A 107 -10.69 -13.64 -5.90
C HIS A 107 -9.64 -14.61 -5.33
N TYR A 108 -8.98 -14.24 -4.22
CA TYR A 108 -8.08 -15.13 -3.47
C TYR A 108 -8.81 -15.90 -2.36
N GLY A 109 -10.13 -15.73 -2.23
CA GLY A 109 -10.96 -16.36 -1.20
C GLY A 109 -10.82 -15.74 0.19
N ARG A 110 -10.14 -14.58 0.32
CA ARG A 110 -10.08 -13.82 1.58
C ARG A 110 -11.43 -13.19 1.85
N LEU A 111 -11.83 -13.20 3.11
CA LEU A 111 -13.07 -12.56 3.55
C LEU A 111 -12.90 -11.04 3.51
N LEU A 112 -13.84 -10.33 2.88
CA LEU A 112 -13.85 -8.87 2.89
C LEU A 112 -14.43 -8.37 4.21
N VAL A 113 -13.68 -7.49 4.88
CA VAL A 113 -14.03 -6.93 6.18
C VAL A 113 -14.00 -5.41 6.09
N LEU A 114 -15.01 -4.75 6.63
CA LEU A 114 -15.08 -3.30 6.72
C LEU A 114 -14.86 -2.87 8.17
N CYS A 115 -13.85 -2.06 8.45
CA CYS A 115 -13.59 -1.50 9.77
C CYS A 115 -13.44 0.04 9.65
N PRO A 116 -14.54 0.82 9.68
CA PRO A 116 -14.50 2.24 9.30
C PRO A 116 -13.52 3.08 10.12
N ASP A 117 -13.51 2.92 11.43
CA ASP A 117 -12.64 3.70 12.32
C ASP A 117 -11.17 3.30 12.17
N LEU A 118 -10.89 2.03 11.88
CA LEU A 118 -9.54 1.58 11.53
C LEU A 118 -9.08 2.25 10.24
N ILE A 119 -9.91 2.24 9.19
CA ILE A 119 -9.57 2.85 7.90
C ILE A 119 -9.22 4.32 8.09
N VAL A 120 -10.05 5.08 8.83
CA VAL A 120 -9.80 6.48 9.17
C VAL A 120 -8.48 6.64 9.91
N HIS A 121 -8.20 5.81 10.92
CA HIS A 121 -6.93 5.83 11.65
C HIS A 121 -5.73 5.61 10.72
N MET A 122 -5.75 4.51 9.97
CA MET A 122 -4.63 4.10 9.11
C MET A 122 -4.24 5.18 8.09
N VAL A 123 -5.22 5.80 7.44
CA VAL A 123 -4.94 6.89 6.48
C VAL A 123 -4.54 8.19 7.18
N SER A 124 -5.06 8.47 8.38
CA SER A 124 -4.72 9.69 9.14
C SER A 124 -3.26 9.74 9.62
N VAL A 125 -2.63 8.57 9.78
CA VAL A 125 -1.21 8.42 10.14
C VAL A 125 -0.31 8.16 8.92
N GLY A 126 -0.90 8.00 7.73
CA GLY A 126 -0.17 7.71 6.49
C GLY A 126 0.43 6.30 6.45
N ALA A 127 -0.20 5.32 7.10
CA ALA A 127 0.23 3.91 7.09
C ALA A 127 -0.16 3.16 5.80
N GLY A 128 -0.97 3.80 4.97
CA GLY A 128 -1.44 3.32 3.67
C GLY A 128 -2.34 4.36 3.05
N HIS A 129 -3.14 3.94 2.08
CA HIS A 129 -4.01 4.83 1.33
C HIS A 129 -5.40 4.20 1.09
N LEU A 130 -6.37 5.06 0.79
CA LEU A 130 -7.68 4.64 0.33
C LEU A 130 -7.59 3.95 -1.02
N MET A 131 -8.39 2.89 -1.16
CA MET A 131 -8.50 2.09 -2.37
C MET A 131 -9.91 1.52 -2.47
N ALA A 132 -10.83 2.35 -2.94
CA ALA A 132 -12.20 1.93 -3.23
C ALA A 132 -12.24 1.28 -4.62
N VAL A 133 -12.70 0.03 -4.70
CA VAL A 133 -12.87 -0.73 -5.95
C VAL A 133 -14.35 -0.83 -6.23
N ASP A 134 -14.83 -0.14 -7.27
CA ASP A 134 -16.24 -0.11 -7.70
C ASP A 134 -17.22 0.35 -6.60
N GLU A 135 -16.72 1.03 -5.57
CA GLU A 135 -17.48 1.56 -4.45
C GLU A 135 -17.08 3.01 -4.14
N GLU A 136 -17.91 3.71 -3.39
CA GLU A 136 -17.57 5.06 -2.91
C GLU A 136 -16.71 4.96 -1.63
N PRO A 137 -15.59 5.70 -1.56
CA PRO A 137 -14.75 5.72 -0.37
C PRO A 137 -15.46 6.40 0.80
N LEU A 138 -15.12 5.99 2.02
CA LEU A 138 -15.68 6.58 3.24
C LEU A 138 -15.33 8.09 3.30
N PRO A 139 -16.32 9.00 3.32
CA PRO A 139 -16.04 10.44 3.27
C PRO A 139 -15.12 10.93 4.40
N LYS A 140 -15.30 10.42 5.61
CA LYS A 140 -14.42 10.75 6.75
C LYS A 140 -12.98 10.31 6.53
N ALA A 141 -12.78 9.18 5.86
CA ALA A 141 -11.44 8.68 5.57
C ALA A 141 -10.78 9.48 4.44
N VAL A 142 -11.56 9.96 3.44
CA VAL A 142 -11.06 10.87 2.40
C VAL A 142 -10.50 12.14 3.02
N GLU A 143 -11.26 12.76 3.92
CA GLU A 143 -10.81 13.98 4.61
C GLU A 143 -9.60 13.72 5.52
N ALA A 144 -9.59 12.59 6.23
CA ALA A 144 -8.43 12.19 7.03
C ALA A 144 -7.16 11.96 6.18
N GLN A 145 -7.29 11.35 5.00
CA GLN A 145 -6.17 11.16 4.08
C GLN A 145 -5.65 12.48 3.54
N LYS A 146 -6.54 13.39 3.08
CA LYS A 146 -6.14 14.73 2.65
C LYS A 146 -5.40 15.49 3.74
N ALA A 147 -5.86 15.41 4.99
CA ALA A 147 -5.19 16.00 6.12
C ALA A 147 -3.80 15.38 6.37
N ALA A 148 -3.66 14.05 6.26
CA ALA A 148 -2.38 13.37 6.38
C ALA A 148 -1.40 13.74 5.25
N ILE A 149 -1.90 13.91 4.02
CA ILE A 149 -1.15 14.40 2.86
C ILE A 149 -0.64 15.83 3.13
N ALA A 150 -1.53 16.75 3.50
CA ALA A 150 -1.17 18.14 3.80
C ALA A 150 -0.15 18.25 4.94
N ALA A 151 -0.27 17.38 5.94
CA ALA A 151 0.65 17.28 7.07
C ALA A 151 1.90 16.42 6.78
N LYS A 152 2.07 15.91 5.55
CA LYS A 152 3.23 15.10 5.13
C LYS A 152 3.50 13.90 6.07
N LYS A 153 2.46 13.17 6.46
CA LYS A 153 2.57 12.03 7.38
C LYS A 153 2.90 10.72 6.66
N GLY A 154 3.68 9.86 7.31
CA GLY A 154 3.94 8.50 6.85
C GLY A 154 4.40 8.44 5.40
N MET A 155 3.67 7.70 4.57
CA MET A 155 3.96 7.51 3.14
C MET A 155 3.86 8.79 2.28
N TRP A 156 3.39 9.90 2.85
CA TRP A 156 3.30 11.21 2.19
C TRP A 156 4.48 12.14 2.48
N ALA A 157 5.39 11.74 3.38
CA ALA A 157 6.39 12.64 3.95
C ALA A 157 7.34 13.25 2.92
N LYS A 158 7.61 12.53 1.83
CA LYS A 158 8.56 12.91 0.78
C LYS A 158 7.95 13.08 -0.61
N GLY A 159 6.65 13.37 -0.66
CA GLY A 159 5.93 13.60 -1.90
C GLY A 159 4.66 12.76 -2.00
N VAL A 160 3.80 13.18 -2.92
CA VAL A 160 2.50 12.57 -3.20
C VAL A 160 2.45 12.38 -4.72
N PRO A 161 2.29 11.15 -5.23
CA PRO A 161 2.15 10.93 -6.66
C PRO A 161 0.76 11.38 -7.14
N GLU A 162 0.57 11.58 -8.45
CA GLU A 162 -0.75 11.87 -9.03
C GLU A 162 -1.68 10.66 -8.91
N ARG A 163 -1.11 9.45 -9.05
CA ARG A 163 -1.77 8.15 -8.83
C ARG A 163 -0.82 7.20 -8.11
N ILE A 164 -1.38 6.31 -7.28
CA ILE A 164 -0.64 5.25 -6.61
C ILE A 164 -0.85 3.96 -7.37
N ILE A 165 0.23 3.33 -7.85
CA ILE A 165 0.15 2.00 -8.43
C ILE A 165 -0.06 0.98 -7.31
N THR A 166 -1.22 0.32 -7.30
CA THR A 166 -1.57 -0.71 -6.29
C THR A 166 -1.28 -2.12 -6.80
N SER A 167 -1.44 -2.35 -8.11
CA SER A 167 -1.09 -3.62 -8.72
C SER A 167 -0.66 -3.43 -10.17
N LEU A 168 0.28 -4.26 -10.59
CA LEU A 168 0.71 -4.41 -11.99
C LEU A 168 0.27 -5.79 -12.49
N HIS A 169 -0.38 -5.84 -13.65
CA HIS A 169 -0.74 -7.10 -14.31
C HIS A 169 -0.20 -7.12 -15.73
N SER A 170 0.81 -7.95 -15.98
CA SER A 170 1.46 -8.07 -17.29
C SER A 170 0.63 -8.91 -18.27
N ALA A 171 0.77 -8.64 -19.57
CA ALA A 171 0.05 -9.36 -20.63
C ALA A 171 0.28 -10.88 -20.66
N ASP A 172 1.40 -11.35 -20.13
CA ASP A 172 1.75 -12.77 -20.08
C ASP A 172 1.27 -13.50 -18.81
N GLU A 173 0.66 -12.81 -17.84
CA GLU A 173 0.17 -13.44 -16.61
C GLU A 173 -1.05 -14.34 -16.83
N GLU A 174 -2.00 -13.88 -17.65
CA GLU A 174 -3.28 -14.55 -17.89
C GLU A 174 -3.67 -14.51 -19.37
N PRO A 175 -3.24 -15.50 -20.19
CA PRO A 175 -3.54 -15.53 -21.61
C PRO A 175 -5.05 -15.43 -21.89
N GLY A 176 -5.42 -14.50 -22.77
CA GLY A 176 -6.82 -14.28 -23.18
C GLY A 176 -7.61 -13.33 -22.28
N LYS A 177 -7.01 -12.76 -21.23
CA LYS A 177 -7.58 -11.64 -20.47
C LYS A 177 -6.85 -10.35 -20.81
N GLN A 178 -7.60 -9.24 -20.85
CA GLN A 178 -7.00 -7.91 -21.03
C GLN A 178 -6.16 -7.57 -19.78
N PRO A 179 -4.85 -7.32 -19.91
CA PRO A 179 -4.03 -6.92 -18.78
C PRO A 179 -4.31 -5.46 -18.42
N TYR A 180 -4.12 -5.14 -17.15
CA TYR A 180 -4.36 -3.81 -16.62
C TYR A 180 -3.43 -3.52 -15.43
N ASN A 181 -3.12 -2.26 -15.21
CA ASN A 181 -2.60 -1.80 -13.93
C ASN A 181 -3.73 -1.20 -13.11
N ARG A 182 -3.70 -1.37 -11.78
CA ARG A 182 -4.64 -0.69 -10.91
C ARG A 182 -3.98 0.52 -10.27
N LEU A 183 -4.61 1.66 -10.45
CA LEU A 183 -4.20 2.94 -9.91
C LEU A 183 -5.22 3.40 -8.87
N ALA A 184 -4.76 3.99 -7.77
CA ALA A 184 -5.59 4.67 -6.79
C ALA A 184 -5.33 6.18 -6.82
N ASP A 185 -6.38 6.97 -6.76
CA ASP A 185 -6.33 8.43 -6.65
C ASP A 185 -6.13 8.82 -5.17
N PRO A 186 -5.03 9.51 -4.80
CA PRO A 186 -4.77 9.89 -3.42
C PRO A 186 -5.69 10.99 -2.88
N LEU A 187 -6.39 11.73 -3.73
CA LEU A 187 -7.29 12.81 -3.33
C LEU A 187 -8.74 12.32 -3.16
N THR A 188 -9.16 11.36 -3.98
CA THR A 188 -10.53 10.83 -3.93
C THR A 188 -10.61 9.49 -3.23
N GLY A 189 -9.55 8.67 -3.25
CA GLY A 189 -9.53 7.31 -2.73
C GLY A 189 -10.14 6.27 -3.69
N LYS A 190 -10.62 6.69 -4.86
CA LYS A 190 -11.13 5.78 -5.90
C LYS A 190 -9.99 5.06 -6.60
N SER A 191 -10.24 3.83 -7.04
CA SER A 191 -9.30 3.09 -7.88
C SER A 191 -9.88 2.83 -9.27
N GLU A 192 -8.99 2.79 -10.25
CA GLU A 192 -9.31 2.55 -11.65
C GLU A 192 -8.39 1.48 -12.24
N GLN A 193 -8.91 0.77 -13.24
CA GLN A 193 -8.11 -0.11 -14.08
C GLN A 193 -7.64 0.65 -15.30
N VAL A 194 -6.32 0.66 -15.53
CA VAL A 194 -5.72 1.19 -16.75
C VAL A 194 -5.27 0.01 -17.59
N PHE A 195 -6.04 -0.28 -18.63
CA PHE A 195 -5.76 -1.38 -19.55
C PHE A 195 -4.58 -1.05 -20.46
N HIS A 196 -3.76 -2.05 -20.77
CA HIS A 196 -2.62 -1.95 -21.68
C HIS A 196 -2.41 -3.26 -22.44
N ASN A 197 -1.34 -3.37 -23.23
CA ASN A 197 -0.91 -4.62 -23.87
C ASN A 197 0.55 -4.97 -23.52
N ASP A 198 1.16 -4.24 -22.60
CA ASP A 198 2.57 -4.43 -22.24
C ASP A 198 2.84 -5.75 -21.51
N THR A 199 3.99 -6.35 -21.84
CA THR A 199 4.61 -7.43 -21.08
C THR A 199 5.73 -6.86 -20.23
N TYR A 200 5.69 -7.10 -18.92
CA TYR A 200 6.70 -6.68 -17.97
C TYR A 200 7.70 -7.79 -17.70
N ALA A 201 9.00 -7.47 -17.80
CA ALA A 201 10.04 -8.37 -17.36
C ALA A 201 10.05 -8.45 -15.83
N GLU A 202 10.35 -9.63 -15.28
CA GLU A 202 10.55 -9.78 -13.83
C GLU A 202 11.60 -8.77 -13.32
N CYS A 203 11.30 -8.10 -12.21
CA CYS A 203 12.11 -7.03 -11.64
C CYS A 203 12.21 -5.76 -12.50
N GLN A 204 11.33 -5.58 -13.48
CA GLN A 204 11.17 -4.31 -14.19
C GLN A 204 10.50 -3.28 -13.29
N THR A 205 11.03 -2.06 -13.24
CA THR A 205 10.32 -0.92 -12.67
C THR A 205 9.36 -0.34 -13.71
N VAL A 206 8.09 -0.21 -13.34
CA VAL A 206 7.04 0.41 -14.15
C VAL A 206 6.61 1.69 -13.44
N CYS A 207 6.61 2.82 -14.15
CA CYS A 207 6.26 4.12 -13.59
C CYS A 207 5.07 4.74 -14.32
N MET A 208 4.13 5.28 -13.55
CA MET A 208 2.91 5.92 -14.03
C MET A 208 2.54 7.02 -13.04
N ASN A 209 2.22 8.22 -13.54
CA ASN A 209 1.59 9.28 -12.74
C ASN A 209 2.33 9.61 -11.42
N GLY A 210 3.65 9.74 -11.51
CA GLY A 210 4.50 10.10 -10.37
C GLY A 210 4.80 8.98 -9.37
N ALA A 211 4.28 7.76 -9.58
CA ALA A 211 4.62 6.57 -8.81
C ALA A 211 5.31 5.51 -9.68
N CYS A 212 6.17 4.73 -9.06
CA CYS A 212 6.84 3.58 -9.65
C CYS A 212 6.57 2.34 -8.81
N MET A 213 6.47 1.20 -9.48
CA MET A 213 6.33 -0.11 -8.86
C MET A 213 7.20 -1.15 -9.55
N LEU A 214 7.89 -1.98 -8.78
CA LEU A 214 8.66 -3.12 -9.28
C LEU A 214 7.72 -4.28 -9.61
N TYR A 215 7.65 -4.66 -10.87
CA TYR A 215 6.89 -5.83 -11.30
C TYR A 215 7.59 -7.12 -10.88
N VAL A 216 6.86 -7.97 -10.16
CA VAL A 216 7.25 -9.34 -9.87
C VAL A 216 6.02 -10.24 -10.05
N PRO A 217 6.10 -11.31 -10.87
CA PRO A 217 5.00 -12.25 -11.02
C PRO A 217 4.55 -12.82 -9.67
N PHE A 218 3.24 -12.98 -9.47
CA PHE A 218 2.68 -13.38 -8.17
C PHE A 218 3.35 -14.61 -7.55
N LYS A 219 3.63 -15.64 -8.37
CA LYS A 219 4.28 -16.91 -7.94
C LYS A 219 5.73 -16.73 -7.43
N LYS A 220 6.35 -15.57 -7.66
CA LYS A 220 7.71 -15.21 -7.23
C LYS A 220 7.76 -14.08 -6.19
N ARG A 221 6.61 -13.64 -5.65
CA ARG A 221 6.58 -12.62 -4.58
C ARG A 221 6.93 -13.20 -3.19
N TYR A 222 6.62 -14.48 -2.98
CA TYR A 222 6.72 -15.16 -1.69
C TYR A 222 7.40 -16.52 -1.78
N GLY A 223 7.78 -17.08 -0.63
CA GLY A 223 8.29 -18.45 -0.52
C GLY A 223 9.72 -18.65 -1.04
N ARG A 224 10.07 -19.89 -1.36
CA ARG A 224 11.45 -20.29 -1.74
C ARG A 224 11.87 -19.81 -3.13
N ASN A 225 10.90 -19.59 -4.03
CA ASN A 225 11.13 -19.15 -5.41
C ASN A 225 11.03 -17.62 -5.55
N ARG A 226 11.17 -16.90 -4.42
CA ARG A 226 11.03 -15.45 -4.40
C ARG A 226 12.11 -14.79 -5.25
N SER A 227 11.73 -13.81 -6.06
CA SER A 227 12.64 -13.07 -6.94
C SER A 227 13.77 -12.39 -6.16
N ALA A 228 14.98 -12.43 -6.73
CA ALA A 228 16.17 -11.87 -6.07
C ALA A 228 16.04 -10.37 -5.82
N CYS A 229 15.37 -9.63 -6.71
CA CYS A 229 15.14 -8.19 -6.58
C CYS A 229 14.24 -7.79 -5.40
N LEU A 230 13.53 -8.73 -4.77
CA LEU A 230 12.77 -8.47 -3.55
C LEU A 230 13.64 -8.60 -2.28
N SER A 231 14.88 -9.08 -2.43
CA SER A 231 15.82 -9.27 -1.32
C SER A 231 16.57 -7.99 -1.01
N TRP A 232 16.66 -7.68 0.28
CA TRP A 232 17.41 -6.54 0.78
C TRP A 232 18.92 -6.72 0.55
N GLY A 233 19.62 -5.64 0.23
CA GLY A 233 21.10 -5.60 0.21
C GLY A 233 21.80 -6.13 -1.06
N LYS A 234 21.08 -6.60 -2.08
CA LYS A 234 21.67 -7.02 -3.36
C LYS A 234 20.94 -6.43 -4.58
N GLY A 235 21.12 -5.13 -4.79
CA GLY A 235 21.13 -4.56 -6.15
C GLY A 235 19.80 -4.10 -6.78
N ALA A 236 18.63 -4.34 -6.19
CA ALA A 236 17.39 -3.79 -6.72
C ALA A 236 16.97 -2.55 -5.92
N ARG A 237 17.44 -1.37 -6.34
CA ARG A 237 16.80 -0.11 -5.98
C ARG A 237 15.72 0.14 -7.01
N VAL A 238 14.48 0.33 -6.58
CA VAL A 238 13.49 1.03 -7.40
C VAL A 238 13.97 2.48 -7.43
N PRO A 239 14.37 3.03 -8.60
CA PRO A 239 14.72 4.44 -8.69
C PRO A 239 13.52 5.26 -8.19
N GLY A 240 13.78 6.32 -7.43
CA GLY A 240 12.72 7.27 -7.08
C GLY A 240 12.07 7.80 -8.37
N ALA A 241 10.77 8.11 -8.33
CA ALA A 241 10.04 8.58 -9.51
C ALA A 241 10.67 9.85 -10.13
N ALA A 242 11.39 10.66 -9.34
CA ALA A 242 12.15 11.80 -9.84
C ALA A 242 13.31 11.43 -10.81
N ALA A 243 13.74 10.17 -10.84
CA ALA A 243 14.84 9.68 -11.68
C ALA A 243 14.38 8.97 -12.95
N VAL A 244 13.07 8.72 -13.13
CA VAL A 244 12.55 7.98 -14.28
C VAL A 244 11.99 8.98 -15.30
N ALA A 245 12.72 9.15 -16.41
CA ALA A 245 12.23 9.89 -17.56
C ALA A 245 10.90 9.29 -18.03
N PRO A 246 9.93 10.10 -18.48
CA PRO A 246 8.65 9.60 -18.95
C PRO A 246 8.87 8.59 -20.09
N PRO A 247 8.00 7.56 -20.21
CA PRO A 247 8.07 6.64 -21.33
C PRO A 247 7.97 7.41 -22.66
N SER A 248 8.92 7.16 -23.56
CA SER A 248 8.89 7.67 -24.93
C SER A 248 7.67 7.08 -25.64
N GLY A 249 6.54 7.81 -25.64
CA GLY A 249 5.31 7.32 -26.24
C GLY A 249 4.02 7.93 -25.71
N ALA A 250 4.06 8.86 -24.74
CA ALA A 250 2.89 9.66 -24.41
C ALA A 250 2.55 10.58 -25.59
N VAL A 251 1.53 10.21 -26.36
CA VAL A 251 0.90 11.07 -27.36
C VAL A 251 0.26 12.22 -26.60
N GLU A 252 0.72 13.45 -26.85
CA GLU A 252 0.06 14.66 -26.36
C GLU A 252 -1.42 14.64 -26.74
N PRO A 253 -2.35 14.96 -25.82
CA PRO A 253 -3.74 15.15 -26.19
C PRO A 253 -3.81 16.36 -27.13
N ALA A 254 -4.40 16.17 -28.30
CA ALA A 254 -4.66 17.24 -29.25
C ALA A 254 -5.48 18.35 -28.58
N GLU A 255 -5.01 19.58 -28.70
CA GLU A 255 -5.75 20.76 -28.25
C GLU A 255 -7.11 20.84 -28.96
N PRO A 256 -8.18 21.21 -28.26
CA PRO A 256 -9.48 21.38 -28.88
C PRO A 256 -9.50 22.66 -29.73
N GLU A 257 -9.97 22.54 -30.98
CA GLU A 257 -10.31 23.66 -31.88
C GLU A 257 -11.45 24.55 -31.34
#